data_AF-A0A534TBX9-F1
#
_entry.id   AF-A0A534TBX9-F1
#
_cell.length_a   1.000
_cell.length_b   1.000
_cell.length_c   1.000
_cell.angle_alpha   90.00
_cell.angle_beta   90.00
_cell.angle_gamma   90.00
#
_symmetry.space_group_name_H-M   'P 1'
#
loop_
_entity.id
_entity.type
_entity.pdbx_description
1 polymer ?
#
loop_
_entity_poly.entity_id
_entity_poly.type
_entity_poly.pdbx_seq_one_letter_code
_entity_poly.pdbx_strand_id
1 'polypeptide(L)'
;MDVNALHVVVNNPASGSAPLAEVIVSHAHADITCPASPPPCDATAADFVTGGGWIASPSDPNAKANFAVAGGIKNGLFWGHLMYLDHGKPLRVKGTAVTGYGAYPAFGSNGRKTLGLADVDGTTESYEADVADNAESGRGVDRFQLLLNGAPVNSDNFLAGGNIQLHKPQCQ
;
A
#
# COMPACT_ATOMS: atom_id res chain seq x y z
N MET A 1 -18.99 12.51 0.03
CA MET A 1 -17.88 13.48 -0.15
C MET A 1 -17.87 13.91 -1.60
N ASP A 2 -18.05 15.20 -1.85
CA ASP A 2 -18.07 15.79 -3.19
C ASP A 2 -16.72 16.31 -3.66
N VAL A 3 -16.52 16.24 -4.97
CA VAL A 3 -15.46 16.91 -5.73
C VAL A 3 -16.17 17.52 -6.94
N ASN A 4 -16.51 18.80 -6.93
CA ASN A 4 -17.41 19.42 -7.92
C ASN A 4 -16.72 19.90 -9.19
N ALA A 5 -17.48 19.96 -10.32
CA ALA A 5 -17.36 20.90 -11.47
C ALA A 5 -17.89 20.53 -12.94
N LEU A 6 -17.66 21.40 -13.98
CA LEU A 6 -18.23 21.50 -15.37
C LEU A 6 -17.21 21.97 -16.50
N HIS A 7 -17.02 21.32 -17.69
CA HIS A 7 -16.08 21.79 -18.77
C HIS A 7 -16.76 22.51 -19.96
N VAL A 8 -16.38 23.77 -20.25
CA VAL A 8 -16.96 24.61 -21.32
C VAL A 8 -15.89 25.19 -22.27
N VAL A 9 -16.04 25.02 -23.58
CA VAL A 9 -15.18 25.65 -24.60
C VAL A 9 -15.99 26.68 -25.41
N VAL A 10 -15.45 27.88 -25.57
CA VAL A 10 -16.03 28.99 -26.35
C VAL A 10 -15.27 29.10 -27.67
N ASN A 11 -15.96 29.13 -28.81
CA ASN A 11 -15.35 29.12 -30.15
C ASN A 11 -15.61 30.42 -30.93
N ASN A 12 -14.73 30.77 -31.88
CA ASN A 12 -14.94 31.87 -32.81
C ASN A 12 -15.70 31.39 -34.06
N PRO A 13 -16.90 31.92 -34.39
CA PRO A 13 -17.61 31.53 -35.60
C PRO A 13 -17.01 32.09 -36.91
N ALA A 14 -16.15 33.12 -36.85
CA ALA A 14 -15.61 33.80 -38.03
C ALA A 14 -14.34 33.17 -38.60
N SER A 15 -13.61 32.39 -37.80
CA SER A 15 -12.40 31.67 -38.20
C SER A 15 -12.44 30.27 -37.58
N GLY A 16 -12.58 29.23 -38.39
CA GLY A 16 -12.71 27.83 -37.95
C GLY A 16 -11.43 27.20 -37.40
N SER A 17 -10.67 27.94 -36.59
CA SER A 17 -9.36 27.60 -36.08
C SER A 17 -9.16 28.17 -34.67
N ALA A 18 -8.93 27.27 -33.69
CA ALA A 18 -8.74 27.51 -32.25
C ALA A 18 -9.94 28.12 -31.46
N PRO A 19 -10.17 27.66 -30.22
CA PRO A 19 -11.20 28.23 -29.34
C PRO A 19 -10.80 29.62 -28.81
N LEU A 20 -11.80 30.45 -28.53
CA LEU A 20 -11.68 31.75 -27.86
C LEU A 20 -11.43 31.61 -26.35
N ALA A 21 -12.00 30.59 -25.71
CA ALA A 21 -11.79 30.30 -24.30
C ALA A 21 -12.07 28.82 -23.99
N GLU A 22 -11.54 28.35 -22.86
CA GLU A 22 -11.76 27.01 -22.33
C GLU A 22 -11.85 27.09 -20.80
N VAL A 23 -12.81 26.36 -20.22
CA VAL A 23 -13.22 26.46 -18.82
C VAL A 23 -13.41 25.03 -18.32
N ILE A 24 -12.33 24.27 -18.11
CA ILE A 24 -12.41 22.89 -17.59
C ILE A 24 -12.76 22.90 -16.13
N VAL A 25 -13.75 22.10 -15.79
CA VAL A 25 -14.09 21.83 -14.42
C VAL A 25 -14.86 20.41 -14.46
N SER A 26 -14.91 19.51 -13.44
CA SER A 26 -15.68 18.20 -13.42
C SER A 26 -16.20 17.68 -12.03
N HIS A 27 -17.42 17.09 -11.89
CA HIS A 27 -18.03 16.64 -10.60
C HIS A 27 -18.07 15.11 -10.32
N ALA A 28 -17.81 14.70 -9.07
CA ALA A 28 -17.99 13.35 -8.51
C ALA A 28 -18.37 13.38 -7.00
N HIS A 29 -19.33 12.55 -6.57
CA HIS A 29 -19.61 12.24 -5.15
C HIS A 29 -19.10 10.84 -4.79
N ALA A 30 -18.56 10.67 -3.58
CA ALA A 30 -18.18 9.39 -2.98
C ALA A 30 -18.90 9.16 -1.65
N ASP A 31 -19.81 8.18 -1.62
CA ASP A 31 -20.57 7.75 -0.44
C ASP A 31 -19.75 6.80 0.45
N ILE A 32 -18.74 7.34 1.13
CA ILE A 32 -17.97 6.60 2.14
C ILE A 32 -18.76 6.61 3.46
N THR A 33 -19.54 5.56 3.69
CA THR A 33 -20.15 5.28 5.00
C THR A 33 -19.26 4.31 5.79
N CYS A 34 -18.52 4.84 6.77
CA CYS A 34 -17.87 3.99 7.77
C CYS A 34 -18.95 3.34 8.65
N PRO A 35 -18.98 2.01 8.81
CA PRO A 35 -19.94 1.37 9.71
C PRO A 35 -19.66 1.80 11.16
N ALA A 36 -20.65 2.38 11.82
CA ALA A 36 -20.54 2.89 13.20
C ALA A 36 -20.53 1.79 14.27
N SER A 37 -20.67 0.52 13.87
CA SER A 37 -20.53 -0.65 14.72
C SER A 37 -19.40 -1.53 14.16
N PRO A 38 -18.55 -2.12 15.02
CA PRO A 38 -17.79 -3.29 14.62
C PRO A 38 -18.75 -4.34 14.02
N PRO A 39 -18.34 -5.07 12.95
CA PRO A 39 -19.12 -6.21 12.49
C PRO A 39 -19.27 -7.22 13.64
N PRO A 40 -20.39 -7.97 13.72
CA PRO A 40 -20.57 -8.99 14.74
C PRO A 40 -19.42 -10.01 14.66
N CYS A 41 -19.01 -10.50 15.83
CA CYS A 41 -17.82 -11.32 16.04
C CYS A 41 -17.73 -12.47 15.03
N ASP A 42 -16.96 -12.27 13.96
CA ASP A 42 -16.72 -13.30 12.97
C ASP A 42 -15.64 -14.24 13.52
N ALA A 43 -16.04 -15.48 13.82
CA ALA A 43 -15.10 -16.53 14.25
C ALA A 43 -14.08 -16.89 13.16
N THR A 44 -14.23 -16.35 11.94
CA THR A 44 -13.26 -16.42 10.84
C THR A 44 -12.38 -15.17 10.70
N ALA A 45 -12.49 -14.18 11.59
CA ALA A 45 -11.62 -13.01 11.64
C ALA A 45 -10.17 -13.41 12.01
N ALA A 46 -9.43 -13.85 11.00
CA ALA A 46 -8.03 -14.24 11.13
C ALA A 46 -7.13 -13.04 11.45
N ASP A 47 -5.94 -13.33 11.98
CA ASP A 47 -4.86 -12.36 12.00
C ASP A 47 -4.40 -12.09 10.55
N PHE A 48 -4.56 -10.84 10.10
CA PHE A 48 -4.04 -10.39 8.80
C PHE A 48 -3.64 -8.92 8.85
N VAL A 49 -2.69 -8.55 8.00
CA VAL A 49 -2.21 -7.18 7.84
C VAL A 49 -2.49 -6.70 6.43
N THR A 50 -2.86 -5.43 6.31
CA THR A 50 -2.88 -4.70 5.03
C THR A 50 -2.11 -3.40 5.20
N GLY A 51 -1.59 -2.84 4.12
CA GLY A 51 -0.90 -1.56 4.21
C GLY A 51 -0.33 -1.11 2.88
N GLY A 52 0.05 0.16 2.85
CA GLY A 52 0.68 0.77 1.70
C GLY A 52 1.13 2.19 1.99
N GLY A 53 2.06 2.66 1.19
CA GLY A 53 2.70 3.94 1.44
C GLY A 53 4.01 4.08 0.67
N TRP A 54 4.88 4.90 1.23
CA TRP A 54 6.22 5.10 0.73
C TRP A 54 7.23 5.31 1.86
N ILE A 55 8.44 4.88 1.59
CA ILE A 55 9.66 5.18 2.36
C ILE A 55 10.61 6.00 1.48
N ALA A 56 11.60 6.67 2.07
CA ALA A 56 12.67 7.27 1.28
C ALA A 56 13.38 6.17 0.47
N SER A 57 13.70 6.44 -0.80
CA SER A 57 14.41 5.44 -1.60
C SER A 57 15.80 5.18 -1.00
N PRO A 58 16.20 3.91 -0.83
CA PRO A 58 17.56 3.54 -0.41
C PRO A 58 18.62 3.94 -1.44
N SER A 59 18.20 4.24 -2.67
CA SER A 59 19.04 4.53 -3.83
C SER A 59 19.19 6.04 -4.09
N ASP A 60 18.18 6.84 -3.74
CA ASP A 60 18.20 8.31 -3.77
C ASP A 60 17.29 8.87 -2.65
N PRO A 61 17.81 9.59 -1.64
CA PRO A 61 16.98 10.12 -0.55
C PRO A 61 15.92 11.16 -0.97
N ASN A 62 16.01 11.70 -2.20
CA ASN A 62 15.01 12.61 -2.76
C ASN A 62 13.89 11.85 -3.51
N ALA A 63 14.11 10.58 -3.83
CA ALA A 63 13.14 9.71 -4.48
C ALA A 63 12.34 8.91 -3.45
N LYS A 64 11.21 8.34 -3.90
CA LYS A 64 10.32 7.52 -3.09
C LYS A 64 10.43 6.07 -3.50
N ALA A 65 10.40 5.16 -2.53
CA ALA A 65 10.07 3.77 -2.80
C ALA A 65 8.64 3.52 -2.32
N ASN A 66 7.74 3.29 -3.27
CA ASN A 66 6.32 3.03 -3.01
C ASN A 66 6.12 1.53 -2.76
N PHE A 67 5.23 1.17 -1.83
CA PHE A 67 4.87 -0.22 -1.58
C PHE A 67 3.37 -0.40 -1.31
N ALA A 68 2.88 -1.60 -1.58
CA ALA A 68 1.61 -2.11 -1.10
C ALA A 68 1.82 -3.57 -0.65
N VAL A 69 1.24 -3.92 0.49
CA VAL A 69 1.45 -5.22 1.12
C VAL A 69 0.17 -5.69 1.78
N ALA A 70 -0.12 -6.97 1.63
CA ALA A 70 -1.07 -7.67 2.47
C ALA A 70 -0.52 -9.06 2.80
N GLY A 71 -0.83 -9.56 3.99
CA GLY A 71 -0.44 -10.89 4.45
C GLY A 71 -1.43 -11.40 5.48
N GLY A 72 -1.76 -12.68 5.44
CA GLY A 72 -2.68 -13.29 6.38
C GLY A 72 -2.91 -14.77 6.09
N ILE A 73 -3.77 -15.38 6.89
CA ILE A 73 -4.25 -16.76 6.67
C ILE A 73 -5.76 -16.69 6.43
N LYS A 74 -6.21 -17.08 5.23
CA LYS A 74 -7.63 -17.11 4.85
C LYS A 74 -8.03 -18.54 4.50
N ASN A 75 -9.06 -19.07 5.18
CA ASN A 75 -9.53 -20.45 5.00
C ASN A 75 -8.42 -21.51 5.16
N GLY A 76 -7.46 -21.28 6.06
CA GLY A 76 -6.30 -22.17 6.27
C GLY A 76 -5.19 -22.09 5.22
N LEU A 77 -5.32 -21.20 4.22
CA LEU A 77 -4.30 -20.95 3.19
C LEU A 77 -3.65 -19.58 3.39
N PHE A 78 -2.39 -19.44 3.01
CA PHE A 78 -1.73 -18.14 2.97
C PHE A 78 -2.38 -17.23 1.93
N TRP A 79 -2.64 -15.99 2.32
CA TRP A 79 -3.24 -14.96 1.49
C TRP A 79 -2.44 -13.67 1.60
N GLY A 80 -2.40 -12.88 0.53
CA GLY A 80 -1.69 -11.61 0.52
C GLY A 80 -1.16 -11.24 -0.85
N HIS A 81 -0.35 -10.17 -0.87
CA HIS A 81 0.42 -9.75 -2.04
C HIS A 81 1.56 -8.83 -1.58
N LEU A 82 2.53 -8.61 -2.48
CA LEU A 82 3.54 -7.57 -2.36
C LEU A 82 3.63 -6.81 -3.68
N MET A 83 3.70 -5.48 -3.59
CA MET A 83 4.20 -4.61 -4.65
C MET A 83 5.23 -3.67 -4.03
N TYR A 84 6.38 -3.51 -4.67
CA TYR A 84 7.36 -2.49 -4.31
C TYR A 84 7.96 -1.90 -5.61
N LEU A 85 8.04 -0.57 -5.65
CA LEU A 85 8.58 0.20 -6.77
C LEU A 85 9.50 1.29 -6.21
N ASP A 86 10.80 1.13 -6.43
CA ASP A 86 11.78 2.17 -6.17
C ASP A 86 11.76 3.19 -7.33
N HIS A 87 11.79 4.49 -7.02
CA HIS A 87 11.94 5.55 -8.02
C HIS A 87 13.36 6.14 -8.06
N GLY A 88 14.24 5.81 -7.10
CA GLY A 88 15.65 6.18 -7.10
C GLY A 88 16.53 5.26 -7.94
N LYS A 89 16.04 4.05 -8.26
CA LYS A 89 16.57 3.12 -9.27
C LYS A 89 15.39 2.35 -9.90
N PRO A 90 15.52 1.81 -11.12
CA PRO A 90 14.46 1.01 -11.73
C PRO A 90 14.40 -0.41 -11.13
N LEU A 91 13.95 -0.52 -9.88
CA LEU A 91 13.69 -1.80 -9.20
C LEU A 91 12.20 -1.97 -8.98
N ARG A 92 11.61 -3.02 -9.55
CA ARG A 92 10.22 -3.38 -9.36
C ARG A 92 10.08 -4.82 -8.88
N VAL A 93 9.43 -4.97 -7.72
CA VAL A 93 9.13 -6.26 -7.09
C VAL A 93 7.62 -6.47 -7.10
N LYS A 94 7.18 -7.62 -7.60
CA LYS A 94 5.78 -8.06 -7.59
C LYS A 94 5.68 -9.46 -6.99
N GLY A 95 5.06 -9.59 -5.83
CA GLY A 95 4.73 -10.87 -5.22
C GLY A 95 3.89 -11.73 -6.17
N THR A 96 4.34 -12.96 -6.43
CA THR A 96 3.69 -13.97 -7.27
C THR A 96 3.04 -15.08 -6.45
N ALA A 97 3.54 -15.34 -5.23
CA ALA A 97 2.95 -16.25 -4.26
C ALA A 97 3.24 -15.79 -2.82
N VAL A 98 2.34 -16.12 -1.88
CA VAL A 98 2.58 -16.03 -0.43
C VAL A 98 2.80 -17.44 0.10
N THR A 99 3.89 -17.65 0.82
CA THR A 99 4.34 -18.96 1.33
C THR A 99 4.42 -19.01 2.86
N GLY A 100 4.26 -17.87 3.54
CA GLY A 100 4.22 -17.81 5.00
C GLY A 100 3.65 -16.50 5.52
N TYR A 101 3.06 -16.55 6.70
CA TYR A 101 2.59 -15.38 7.45
C TYR A 101 2.73 -15.63 8.95
N GLY A 102 3.07 -14.60 9.73
CA GLY A 102 3.14 -14.71 11.19
C GLY A 102 3.63 -13.46 11.91
N ALA A 103 3.80 -13.59 13.24
CA ALA A 103 4.32 -12.51 14.08
C ALA A 103 5.81 -12.21 13.79
N TYR A 104 6.18 -10.93 13.88
CA TYR A 104 7.55 -10.46 13.71
C TYR A 104 8.00 -9.62 14.92
N PRO A 105 8.48 -10.27 16.00
CA PRO A 105 8.72 -9.59 17.29
C PRO A 105 9.83 -8.54 17.25
N ALA A 106 10.70 -8.53 16.22
CA ALA A 106 11.69 -7.46 16.01
C ALA A 106 11.04 -6.08 15.78
N PHE A 107 9.79 -6.06 15.33
CA PHE A 107 8.97 -4.85 15.18
C PHE A 107 7.93 -4.67 16.31
N GLY A 108 8.03 -5.44 17.40
CA GLY A 108 7.12 -5.40 18.54
C GLY A 108 5.90 -6.33 18.39
N SER A 109 4.93 -6.19 19.30
CA SER A 109 3.73 -7.05 19.36
C SER A 109 2.80 -6.92 18.14
N ASN A 110 2.81 -5.75 17.49
CA ASN A 110 2.08 -5.48 16.26
C ASN A 110 2.92 -5.79 15.00
N GLY A 111 4.14 -6.30 15.15
CA GLY A 111 4.97 -6.72 14.04
C GLY A 111 4.40 -7.96 13.35
N ARG A 112 4.31 -7.95 12.02
CA ARG A 112 3.92 -9.09 11.19
C ARG A 112 4.91 -9.25 10.04
N LYS A 113 5.07 -10.48 9.59
CA LYS A 113 5.88 -10.81 8.42
C LYS A 113 5.14 -11.66 7.42
N THR A 114 5.40 -11.40 6.15
CA THR A 114 4.83 -12.11 5.00
C THR A 114 5.96 -12.66 4.15
N LEU A 115 6.02 -13.97 4.00
CA LEU A 115 7.02 -14.65 3.17
C LEU A 115 6.40 -15.02 1.82
N GLY A 116 7.20 -15.03 0.76
CA GLY A 116 6.71 -15.44 -0.55
C GLY A 116 7.75 -15.52 -1.65
N LEU A 117 7.25 -15.61 -2.88
CA LEU A 117 8.01 -15.50 -4.12
C LEU A 117 7.59 -14.23 -4.84
N ALA A 118 8.53 -13.57 -5.52
CA ALA A 118 8.28 -12.37 -6.32
C ALA A 118 8.96 -12.43 -7.69
N ASP A 119 8.34 -11.78 -8.66
CA ASP A 119 8.98 -11.30 -9.88
C ASP A 119 9.75 -10.01 -9.55
N VAL A 120 11.07 -10.06 -9.70
CA VAL A 120 12.01 -8.95 -9.56
C VAL A 120 12.59 -8.69 -10.95
N ASP A 121 11.96 -7.77 -11.67
CA ASP A 121 12.31 -7.38 -13.04
C ASP A 121 12.55 -8.57 -14.00
N GLY A 122 11.69 -9.59 -13.93
CA GLY A 122 11.74 -10.82 -14.74
C GLY A 122 12.45 -12.02 -14.09
N THR A 123 13.07 -11.84 -12.92
CA THR A 123 13.72 -12.91 -12.15
C THR A 123 12.84 -13.35 -10.99
N THR A 124 12.73 -14.65 -10.74
CA THR A 124 12.01 -15.16 -9.55
C THR A 124 12.92 -15.13 -8.32
N GLU A 125 12.54 -14.38 -7.30
CA GLU A 125 13.27 -14.28 -6.03
C GLU A 125 12.36 -14.61 -4.84
N SER A 126 12.95 -14.97 -3.70
CA SER A 126 12.23 -15.07 -2.43
C SER A 126 12.13 -13.70 -1.76
N TYR A 127 11.01 -13.42 -1.08
CA TYR A 127 10.83 -12.18 -0.32
C TYR A 127 10.37 -12.44 1.12
N GLU A 128 10.77 -11.54 2.02
CA GLU A 128 10.19 -11.34 3.36
C GLU A 128 9.79 -9.87 3.46
N ALA A 129 8.49 -9.62 3.70
CA ALA A 129 7.91 -8.30 3.85
C ALA A 129 7.41 -8.15 5.30
N ASP A 130 8.16 -7.38 6.09
CA ASP A 130 7.93 -7.12 7.50
C ASP A 130 7.22 -5.78 7.69
N VAL A 131 6.20 -5.74 8.54
CA VAL A 131 5.39 -4.55 8.80
C VAL A 131 5.04 -4.39 10.27
N ALA A 132 4.76 -3.16 10.67
CA ALA A 132 4.21 -2.85 11.99
C ALA A 132 3.13 -1.79 11.87
N ASP A 133 1.99 -2.06 12.51
CA ASP A 133 0.91 -1.11 12.75
C ASP A 133 1.06 -0.55 14.17
N ASN A 134 1.35 0.74 14.30
CA ASN A 134 1.71 1.37 15.56
C ASN A 134 0.94 2.69 15.83
N ALA A 135 0.37 3.34 14.82
CA ALA A 135 -0.51 4.50 15.00
C ALA A 135 -1.34 4.87 13.75
N GLU A 136 -2.51 5.47 13.95
CA GLU A 136 -3.25 6.19 12.91
C GLU A 136 -3.10 7.72 13.09
N SER A 137 -2.35 8.45 12.26
CA SER A 137 -1.69 8.04 11.01
C SER A 137 -0.31 7.40 11.20
N GLY A 138 0.00 6.40 10.39
CA GLY A 138 1.25 5.61 10.47
C GLY A 138 2.55 6.33 10.14
N ARG A 139 2.50 7.57 9.64
CA ARG A 139 3.69 8.31 9.22
C ARG A 139 4.69 8.51 10.37
N GLY A 140 5.89 7.95 10.22
CA GLY A 140 6.98 8.03 11.19
C GLY A 140 6.84 7.09 12.39
N VAL A 141 5.85 6.18 12.38
CA VAL A 141 5.49 5.34 13.54
C VAL A 141 5.26 3.89 13.10
N ASP A 142 4.49 3.70 12.03
CA ASP A 142 4.36 2.42 11.32
C ASP A 142 5.65 2.05 10.60
N ARG A 143 5.81 0.77 10.33
CA ARG A 143 7.04 0.22 9.75
C ARG A 143 6.77 -0.66 8.53
N PHE A 144 7.70 -0.62 7.58
CA PHE A 144 7.82 -1.53 6.44
C PHE A 144 9.29 -1.85 6.16
N GLN A 145 9.61 -3.13 6.02
CA GLN A 145 10.89 -3.61 5.54
C GLN A 145 10.68 -4.73 4.52
N LEU A 146 11.47 -4.69 3.45
CA LEU A 146 11.52 -5.71 2.43
C LEU A 146 12.92 -6.33 2.41
N LEU A 147 12.97 -7.65 2.44
CA LEU A 147 14.16 -8.43 2.13
C LEU A 147 13.91 -9.21 0.83
N LEU A 148 14.93 -9.27 -0.03
CA LEU A 148 14.96 -10.12 -1.21
C LEU A 148 16.10 -11.12 -1.05
N ASN A 149 15.81 -12.41 -1.16
CA ASN A 149 16.77 -13.49 -0.92
C ASN A 149 17.55 -13.36 0.41
N GLY A 150 16.89 -12.83 1.44
CA GLY A 150 17.48 -12.58 2.76
C GLY A 150 18.32 -11.30 2.89
N ALA A 151 18.49 -10.52 1.81
CA ALA A 151 19.18 -9.23 1.83
C ALA A 151 18.17 -8.07 1.96
N PRO A 152 18.31 -7.15 2.95
CA PRO A 152 17.46 -5.97 3.06
C PRO A 152 17.52 -5.08 1.81
N VAL A 153 16.36 -4.75 1.24
CA VAL A 153 16.21 -3.80 0.13
C VAL A 153 16.27 -2.37 0.65
N ASN A 154 15.68 -2.11 1.82
CA ASN A 154 15.61 -0.78 2.45
C ASN A 154 16.37 -0.66 3.77
N SER A 155 16.89 0.55 4.00
CA SER A 155 17.75 0.92 5.13
C SER A 155 17.00 1.61 6.27
N ASP A 156 16.07 2.51 5.96
CA ASP A 156 15.05 3.00 6.90
C ASP A 156 13.79 2.16 6.75
N ASN A 157 13.15 1.84 7.88
CA ASN A 157 11.93 1.05 7.94
C ASN A 157 10.72 1.83 8.46
N PHE A 158 10.81 3.12 8.79
CA PHE A 158 9.64 3.93 9.14
C PHE A 158 8.92 4.47 7.90
N LEU A 159 7.58 4.55 7.94
CA LEU A 159 6.81 5.09 6.82
C LEU A 159 6.99 6.61 6.70
N ALA A 160 7.52 7.08 5.57
CA ALA A 160 7.59 8.50 5.26
C ALA A 160 6.22 9.08 4.84
N GLY A 161 5.30 8.20 4.42
CA GLY A 161 3.85 8.41 4.39
C GLY A 161 3.10 7.12 4.01
N GLY A 162 1.81 7.05 4.33
CA GLY A 162 1.01 5.83 4.22
C GLY A 162 0.54 5.33 5.58
N ASN A 163 0.04 4.09 5.63
CA ASN A 163 -0.50 3.44 6.83
C ASN A 163 -0.41 1.91 6.69
N ILE A 164 -0.17 1.23 7.81
CA ILE A 164 -0.38 -0.22 7.98
C ILE A 164 -1.64 -0.40 8.84
N GLN A 165 -2.35 -1.50 8.66
CA GLN A 165 -3.50 -1.88 9.49
C GLN A 165 -3.42 -3.37 9.81
N LEU A 166 -3.26 -3.68 11.09
CA LEU A 166 -3.20 -5.02 11.64
C LEU A 166 -4.58 -5.42 12.18
N HIS A 167 -5.27 -6.25 11.41
CA HIS A 167 -6.56 -6.79 11.77
C HIS A 167 -6.34 -8.03 12.65
N LYS A 168 -6.61 -7.88 13.94
CA LYS A 168 -6.61 -8.97 14.92
C LYS A 168 -8.02 -9.55 15.07
N PRO A 169 -8.17 -10.83 15.48
CA PRO A 169 -9.46 -11.36 15.91
C PRO A 169 -10.06 -10.47 17.00
N GLN A 170 -11.32 -10.06 16.88
CA GLN A 170 -11.98 -9.17 17.84
C GLN A 170 -12.47 -9.88 19.12
N CYS A 171 -11.98 -11.10 19.39
CA CYS A 171 -12.34 -11.90 20.55
C CYS A 171 -11.07 -12.47 21.20
N GLN A 172 -10.71 -11.91 22.36
CA GLN A 172 -9.80 -12.49 23.36
C GLN A 172 -10.41 -12.30 24.74
#